data_AF-A0A969XMS6-F1
#
_entry.id   AF-A0A969XMS6-F1
#
_cell.length_a   1.000
_cell.length_b   1.000
_cell.length_c   1.000
_cell.angle_alpha   90.00
_cell.angle_beta   90.00
_cell.angle_gamma   90.00
#
_symmetry.space_group_name_H-M   'P 1'
#
loop_
_entity.id
_entity.type
_entity.pdbx_description
1 polymer ?
#
loop_
_entity_poly.entity_id
_entity_poly.type
_entity_poly.pdbx_seq_one_letter_code
_entity_poly.pdbx_strand_id
1 'polypeptide(L)'
;MTDVLLGVVIALLVVLIALVVRRKGLGQQEVETAVAGSWVRLGLAERIGAVEEQARQIRDSYQSFERLLRVPTERGSFGELALDTILSDGLPPDMFSIRQRTFDGKIPDGAIRSTAGIICIDSKFPLDNYRRLLDSDDPDEADACKRRFLRDLRGHLTKVAEDYIRPDKGSADFAFVYIPSEA
;
A
#
# COMPACT_ATOMS: atom_id res chain seq x y z
N MET A 1 -8.12 -38.34 -35.23
CA MET A 1 -7.31 -38.44 -36.46
C MET A 1 -6.47 -37.17 -36.69
N THR A 2 -6.98 -35.98 -36.32
CA THR A 2 -6.30 -34.67 -36.40
C THR A 2 -5.12 -34.50 -35.43
N ASP A 3 -5.22 -34.97 -34.19
CA ASP A 3 -4.15 -34.79 -33.18
C ASP A 3 -2.88 -35.59 -33.50
N VAL A 4 -3.05 -36.76 -34.10
CA VAL A 4 -1.93 -37.59 -34.60
C VAL A 4 -1.26 -36.88 -35.78
N LEU A 5 -2.05 -36.27 -36.68
CA LEU A 5 -1.52 -35.52 -37.82
C LEU A 5 -0.75 -34.27 -37.36
N LEU A 6 -1.26 -33.55 -36.37
CA LEU A 6 -0.60 -32.39 -35.76
C LEU A 6 0.73 -32.79 -35.10
N GLY A 7 0.73 -33.89 -34.35
CA GLY A 7 1.94 -34.43 -33.73
C GLY A 7 3.02 -34.78 -34.75
N VAL A 8 2.63 -35.37 -35.89
CA VAL A 8 3.56 -35.69 -36.99
C VAL A 8 4.09 -34.43 -37.66
N VAL A 9 3.25 -33.42 -37.90
CA VAL A 9 3.68 -32.14 -38.50
C VAL A 9 4.67 -31.41 -37.59
N ILE A 10 4.40 -31.35 -36.28
CA ILE A 10 5.32 -30.74 -35.31
C ILE A 10 6.65 -31.50 -35.28
N ALA A 11 6.62 -32.84 -35.24
CA ALA A 11 7.82 -33.64 -35.27
C ALA A 11 8.65 -33.39 -36.55
N LEU A 12 8.00 -33.31 -37.72
CA LEU A 12 8.67 -33.00 -38.99
C LEU A 12 9.25 -31.58 -39.01
N LEU A 13 8.55 -30.58 -38.46
CA LEU A 13 9.07 -29.21 -38.36
C LEU A 13 10.29 -29.13 -37.43
N VAL A 14 10.24 -29.80 -36.28
CA VAL A 14 11.38 -29.84 -35.34
C VAL A 14 12.58 -30.52 -35.98
N VAL A 15 12.37 -31.64 -36.69
CA VAL A 15 13.44 -32.32 -37.43
C VAL A 15 14.00 -31.45 -38.56
N LEU A 16 13.14 -30.73 -39.29
CA LEU A 16 13.55 -29.80 -40.35
C LEU A 16 14.38 -28.64 -39.79
N ILE A 17 13.93 -28.04 -38.68
CA ILE A 17 14.67 -26.97 -37.99
C ILE A 17 16.01 -27.50 -37.50
N ALA A 18 16.04 -28.68 -36.86
CA ALA A 18 17.28 -29.30 -36.39
C ALA A 18 18.24 -29.61 -37.54
N LEU A 19 17.73 -30.06 -38.69
CA LEU A 19 18.52 -30.27 -39.91
C LEU A 19 19.04 -28.96 -40.49
N VAL A 20 18.24 -27.90 -40.51
CA VAL A 20 18.67 -26.56 -40.97
C VAL A 20 19.74 -25.99 -40.05
N VAL A 21 19.59 -26.13 -38.73
CA VAL A 21 20.57 -25.71 -37.71
C VAL A 21 21.85 -26.56 -37.77
N ARG A 22 21.77 -27.85 -38.13
CA ARG A 22 22.96 -28.68 -38.37
C ARG A 22 23.65 -28.39 -39.70
N ARG A 23 22.88 -28.06 -40.75
CA ARG A 23 23.38 -27.93 -42.13
C ARG A 23 23.94 -26.54 -42.41
N LYS A 24 23.36 -25.50 -41.83
CA LYS A 24 24.00 -24.19 -41.71
C LYS A 24 24.77 -24.22 -40.41
N GLY A 25 26.09 -24.29 -40.46
CA GLY A 25 26.92 -23.98 -39.29
C GLY A 25 26.69 -22.53 -38.90
N LEU A 26 25.59 -22.26 -38.20
CA LEU A 26 25.25 -20.97 -37.62
C LEU A 26 26.30 -20.76 -36.54
N GLY A 27 27.37 -20.07 -36.90
CA GLY A 27 28.43 -19.74 -35.97
C GLY A 27 27.80 -19.03 -34.79
N GLN A 28 28.23 -19.37 -33.58
CA GLN A 28 27.75 -18.78 -32.33
C GLN A 28 27.73 -17.24 -32.39
N GLN A 29 28.64 -16.63 -33.16
CA GLN A 29 28.70 -15.20 -33.45
C GLN A 29 27.54 -14.66 -34.30
N GLU A 30 27.03 -15.40 -35.29
CA GLU A 30 25.87 -14.96 -36.09
C GLU A 30 24.59 -14.99 -35.25
N VAL A 31 24.46 -15.98 -34.37
CA VAL A 31 23.34 -16.08 -33.42
C VAL A 31 23.42 -14.94 -32.40
N GLU A 32 24.59 -14.68 -31.81
CA GLU A 32 24.78 -13.56 -30.89
C GLU A 32 24.50 -12.21 -31.56
N THR A 33 24.95 -12.00 -32.80
CA THR A 33 24.75 -10.74 -33.52
C THR A 33 23.28 -10.56 -33.92
N ALA A 34 22.60 -11.63 -34.34
CA ALA A 34 21.18 -11.60 -34.68
C ALA A 34 20.29 -11.36 -33.44
N VAL A 35 20.66 -11.98 -32.31
CA VAL A 35 20.01 -11.79 -31.02
C VAL A 35 20.23 -10.34 -30.56
N ALA A 36 21.48 -9.88 -30.43
CA ALA A 36 21.85 -8.51 -30.06
C ALA A 36 21.15 -7.45 -30.92
N GLY A 37 21.16 -7.63 -32.25
CA GLY A 37 20.47 -6.73 -33.17
C GLY A 37 18.94 -6.78 -33.04
N SER A 38 18.37 -7.87 -32.54
CA SER A 38 16.93 -7.96 -32.25
C SER A 38 16.55 -7.26 -30.95
N TRP A 39 17.39 -7.31 -29.90
CA TRP A 39 17.17 -6.55 -28.65
C TRP A 39 17.13 -5.04 -28.89
N VAL A 40 18.02 -4.53 -29.75
CA VAL A 40 18.07 -3.11 -30.13
C VAL A 40 16.87 -2.72 -31.01
N ARG A 41 16.53 -3.53 -32.03
CA ARG A 41 15.39 -3.26 -32.92
C ARG A 41 14.04 -3.32 -32.21
N LEU A 42 13.92 -4.11 -31.15
CA LEU A 42 12.72 -4.18 -30.31
C LEU A 42 12.65 -3.06 -29.24
N GLY A 43 13.67 -2.18 -29.17
CA GLY A 43 13.73 -1.09 -28.19
C GLY A 43 13.80 -1.58 -26.74
N LEU A 44 14.24 -2.83 -26.52
CA LEU A 44 14.18 -3.49 -25.22
C LEU A 44 15.15 -2.85 -24.21
N ALA A 45 16.32 -2.39 -24.66
CA ALA A 45 17.27 -1.67 -23.81
C ALA A 45 16.71 -0.33 -23.31
N GLU A 46 15.99 0.39 -24.18
CA GLU A 46 15.38 1.68 -23.86
C GLU A 46 14.16 1.50 -22.93
N ARG A 47 13.37 0.43 -23.14
CA ARG A 47 12.30 0.03 -22.23
C ARG A 47 12.81 -0.43 -20.87
N ILE A 48 13.93 -1.17 -20.82
CA ILE A 48 14.57 -1.58 -19.57
C ILE A 48 15.10 -0.34 -18.84
N GLY A 49 15.73 0.60 -19.54
CA GLY A 49 16.16 1.87 -18.95
C GLY A 49 15.00 2.72 -18.41
N ALA A 50 13.87 2.77 -19.12
CA ALA A 50 12.66 3.45 -18.67
C ALA A 50 12.02 2.77 -17.43
N VAL A 51 12.06 1.43 -17.37
CA VAL A 51 11.61 0.64 -16.21
C VAL A 51 12.54 0.84 -15.01
N GLU A 52 13.85 0.89 -15.21
CA GLU A 52 14.82 1.19 -14.15
C GLU A 52 14.64 2.60 -13.59
N GLU A 53 14.36 3.58 -14.46
CA GLU A 53 14.10 4.96 -14.05
C GLU A 53 12.77 5.10 -13.31
N GLN A 54 11.70 4.46 -13.79
CA GLN A 54 10.42 4.38 -13.07
C GLN A 54 10.56 3.66 -11.73
N ALA A 55 11.34 2.57 -11.66
CA ALA A 55 11.61 1.86 -10.41
C ALA A 55 12.41 2.73 -9.41
N ARG A 56 13.31 3.59 -9.90
CA ARG A 56 14.04 4.55 -9.07
C ARG A 56 13.12 5.64 -8.54
N GLN A 57 12.26 6.22 -9.38
CA GLN A 57 11.26 7.21 -8.96
C GLN A 57 10.26 6.63 -7.95
N ILE A 58 9.84 5.37 -8.13
CA ILE A 58 9.01 4.65 -7.16
C ILE A 58 9.76 4.44 -5.85
N ARG A 59 11.04 4.07 -5.88
CA ARG A 59 11.87 3.90 -4.68
C ARG A 59 12.08 5.20 -3.91
N ASP A 60 12.33 6.30 -4.62
CA ASP A 60 12.52 7.62 -4.02
C ASP A 60 11.20 8.17 -3.45
N SER A 61 10.09 7.92 -4.16
CA SER A 61 8.74 8.19 -3.65
C SER A 61 8.48 7.39 -2.38
N TYR A 62 8.81 6.09 -2.36
CA TYR A 62 8.68 5.20 -1.19
C TYR A 62 9.50 5.68 0.01
N GLN A 63 10.74 6.14 -0.19
CA GLN A 63 11.55 6.74 0.88
C GLN A 63 10.98 8.08 1.36
N SER A 64 10.38 8.87 0.46
CA SER A 64 9.66 10.09 0.82
C SER A 64 8.40 9.76 1.64
N PHE A 65 7.64 8.72 1.25
CA PHE A 65 6.50 8.19 2.00
C PHE A 65 6.92 7.71 3.39
N GLU A 66 8.03 6.96 3.51
CA GLU A 66 8.56 6.53 4.80
C GLU A 66 8.93 7.73 5.69
N ARG A 67 9.45 8.82 5.11
CA ARG A 67 9.77 10.08 5.82
C ARG A 67 8.54 10.88 6.21
N LEU A 68 7.51 10.97 5.36
CA LEU A 68 6.21 11.56 5.69
C LEU A 68 5.55 10.80 6.85
N LEU A 69 5.72 9.48 6.90
CA LEU A 69 5.33 8.64 8.03
C LEU A 69 6.27 8.78 9.25
N ARG A 70 7.37 9.53 9.20
CA ARG A 70 8.27 9.81 10.34
C ARG A 70 8.04 11.18 11.01
N VAL A 71 7.36 12.13 10.36
CA VAL A 71 7.07 13.46 10.95
C VAL A 71 5.64 13.54 11.53
N PRO A 72 5.44 13.91 12.82
CA PRO A 72 4.12 13.95 13.46
C PRO A 72 3.04 14.79 12.76
N THR A 73 3.44 15.95 12.21
CA THR A 73 2.51 16.91 11.58
C THR A 73 2.02 16.43 10.22
N GLU A 74 2.92 15.91 9.39
CA GLU A 74 2.62 15.44 8.03
C GLU A 74 1.81 14.13 8.05
N ARG A 75 2.04 13.28 9.07
CA ARG A 75 1.21 12.10 9.34
C ARG A 75 -0.24 12.43 9.66
N GLY A 76 -0.48 13.43 10.51
CA GLY A 76 -1.84 13.82 10.87
C GLY A 76 -2.64 14.23 9.64
N SER A 77 -2.04 15.04 8.76
CA SER A 77 -2.66 15.43 7.49
C SER A 77 -2.82 14.26 6.52
N PHE A 78 -1.88 13.31 6.49
CA PHE A 78 -1.98 12.15 5.60
C PHE A 78 -3.05 11.16 6.06
N GLY A 79 -3.13 10.88 7.36
CA GLY A 79 -4.18 10.03 7.93
C GLY A 79 -5.58 10.60 7.69
N GLU A 80 -5.75 11.92 7.84
CA GLU A 80 -6.98 12.62 7.50
C GLU A 80 -7.33 12.51 6.00
N LEU A 81 -6.35 12.71 5.10
CA LEU A 81 -6.57 12.63 3.65
C LEU A 81 -6.91 11.21 3.19
N ALA A 82 -6.20 10.20 3.73
CA ALA A 82 -6.46 8.80 3.44
C ALA A 82 -7.86 8.39 3.93
N LEU A 83 -8.26 8.86 5.13
CA LEU A 83 -9.59 8.63 5.66
C LEU A 83 -10.67 9.27 4.77
N ASP A 84 -10.47 10.51 4.33
CA ASP A 84 -11.39 11.21 3.43
C ASP A 84 -11.57 10.44 2.10
N THR A 85 -10.47 9.94 1.54
CA THR A 85 -10.50 9.15 0.30
C THR A 85 -11.29 7.85 0.49
N ILE A 86 -11.02 7.09 1.57
CA ILE A 86 -11.71 5.83 1.85
C ILE A 86 -13.22 6.05 2.08
N LEU A 87 -13.60 7.10 2.80
CA LEU A 87 -15.00 7.41 3.05
C LEU A 87 -15.71 7.89 1.78
N SER A 88 -15.05 8.75 0.98
CA SER A 88 -15.58 9.25 -0.28
C SER A 88 -15.76 8.15 -1.34
N ASP A 89 -14.85 7.18 -1.39
CA ASP A 89 -14.92 6.05 -2.32
C ASP A 89 -15.94 5.00 -1.87
N GLY A 90 -16.12 4.83 -0.56
CA GLY A 90 -16.94 3.77 0.02
C GLY A 90 -18.39 4.15 0.34
N LEU A 91 -18.70 5.44 0.51
CA LEU A 91 -19.99 5.91 1.02
C LEU A 91 -20.56 7.08 0.21
N PRO A 92 -21.90 7.19 0.12
CA PRO A 92 -22.55 8.38 -0.41
C PRO A 92 -22.20 9.65 0.40
N PRO A 93 -22.09 10.84 -0.23
CA PRO A 93 -21.68 12.08 0.44
C PRO A 93 -22.59 12.52 1.60
N ASP A 94 -23.85 12.08 1.62
CA ASP A 94 -24.81 12.38 2.68
C ASP A 94 -24.68 11.45 3.90
N MET A 95 -23.95 10.34 3.76
CA MET A 95 -23.75 9.34 4.81
C MET A 95 -22.51 9.57 5.66
N PHE A 96 -21.62 10.49 5.29
CA PHE A 96 -20.45 10.81 6.10
C PHE A 96 -20.15 12.30 6.13
N SER A 97 -19.31 12.71 7.08
CA SER A 97 -18.74 14.05 7.11
C SER A 97 -17.30 14.03 7.60
N ILE A 98 -16.52 14.98 7.10
CA ILE A 98 -15.11 15.16 7.44
C ILE A 98 -14.99 16.41 8.30
N ARG A 99 -14.33 16.29 9.45
CA ARG A 99 -14.02 17.41 10.37
C ARG A 99 -15.22 18.31 10.68
N GLN A 100 -16.41 17.72 10.83
CA GLN A 100 -17.61 18.43 11.21
C GLN A 100 -17.77 18.46 12.74
N ARG A 101 -18.13 19.63 13.30
CA ARG A 101 -18.47 19.71 14.74
C ARG A 101 -19.62 18.77 15.07
N THR A 102 -19.42 17.97 16.10
CA THR A 102 -20.34 16.97 16.60
C THR A 102 -20.40 17.05 18.14
N PHE A 103 -21.56 16.73 18.71
CA PHE A 103 -21.80 16.73 20.17
C PHE A 103 -21.42 18.08 20.83
N ASP A 104 -20.62 18.05 21.90
CA ASP A 104 -20.16 19.21 22.69
C ASP A 104 -19.10 20.05 21.96
N GLY A 105 -19.29 20.26 20.65
CA GLY A 105 -18.37 21.02 19.81
C GLY A 105 -17.06 20.31 19.48
N LYS A 106 -16.96 19.01 19.76
CA LYS A 106 -15.83 18.15 19.39
C LYS A 106 -15.83 17.93 17.87
N ILE A 107 -14.67 17.74 17.29
CA ILE A 107 -14.51 17.58 15.84
C ILE A 107 -13.79 16.25 15.63
N PRO A 108 -14.49 15.16 15.28
CA PRO A 108 -13.83 13.93 14.84
C PRO A 108 -13.20 14.16 13.47
N ASP A 109 -12.20 13.35 13.11
CA ASP A 109 -11.58 13.43 11.78
C ASP A 109 -12.58 13.00 10.69
N GLY A 110 -13.42 12.01 10.99
CA GLY A 110 -14.58 11.64 10.19
C GLY A 110 -15.78 11.18 11.03
N ALA A 111 -16.98 11.23 10.46
CA ALA A 111 -18.19 10.72 11.08
C ALA A 111 -19.08 10.04 10.04
N ILE A 112 -19.65 8.89 10.36
CA ILE A 112 -20.57 8.14 9.50
C ILE A 112 -21.96 8.14 10.14
N ARG A 113 -22.99 8.43 9.34
CA ARG A 113 -24.39 8.28 9.74
C ARG A 113 -24.82 6.84 9.52
N SER A 114 -25.35 6.22 10.56
CA SER A 114 -25.88 4.86 10.50
C SER A 114 -27.22 4.75 11.24
N THR A 115 -27.89 3.61 11.11
CA THR A 115 -29.10 3.28 11.89
C THR A 115 -28.83 3.13 13.38
N ALA A 116 -27.58 2.89 13.77
CA ALA A 116 -27.15 2.83 15.17
C ALA A 116 -26.79 4.22 15.76
N GLY A 117 -26.83 5.28 14.94
CA GLY A 117 -26.39 6.62 15.32
C GLY A 117 -25.15 7.07 14.54
N ILE A 118 -24.58 8.20 14.97
CA ILE A 118 -23.37 8.76 14.37
C ILE A 118 -22.14 7.99 14.88
N ILE A 119 -21.41 7.34 13.99
CA ILE A 119 -20.17 6.63 14.28
C ILE A 119 -19.01 7.59 14.00
N CYS A 120 -18.31 8.02 15.05
CA CYS A 120 -17.14 8.89 14.90
C CYS A 120 -15.87 8.09 14.64
N ILE A 121 -14.96 8.69 13.88
CA ILE A 121 -13.66 8.13 13.51
C ILE A 121 -12.58 9.15 13.86
N ASP A 122 -11.61 8.73 14.68
CA ASP A 122 -10.39 9.49 14.99
C ASP A 122 -9.20 8.83 14.30
N SER A 123 -8.33 9.59 13.64
CA SER A 123 -7.20 9.07 12.86
C SER A 123 -5.84 9.28 13.54
N LYS A 124 -5.83 9.75 14.80
CA LYS A 124 -4.61 10.19 15.48
C LYS A 124 -4.02 9.09 16.35
N PHE A 125 -3.11 8.30 15.78
CA PHE A 125 -2.46 7.21 16.51
C PHE A 125 -1.12 7.60 17.18
N PRO A 126 -0.91 7.31 18.48
CA PRO A 126 0.35 7.62 19.18
C PRO A 126 1.47 6.62 18.83
N LEU A 127 2.25 6.92 17.79
CA LEU A 127 3.30 6.03 17.26
C LEU A 127 4.70 6.23 17.86
N ASP A 128 4.93 7.26 18.68
CA ASP A 128 6.30 7.64 19.04
C ASP A 128 7.03 6.55 19.83
N ASN A 129 6.37 5.98 20.85
CA ASN A 129 6.94 4.87 21.61
C ASN A 129 6.98 3.55 20.81
N TYR A 130 6.12 3.40 19.79
CA TYR A 130 6.17 2.26 18.88
C TYR A 130 7.41 2.32 17.97
N ARG A 131 7.75 3.51 17.43
CA ARG A 131 8.99 3.66 16.64
C ARG A 131 10.23 3.41 17.48
N ARG A 132 10.28 4.00 18.67
CA ARG A 132 11.39 3.77 19.60
C ARG A 132 11.56 2.30 19.97
N LEU A 133 10.46 1.55 20.07
CA LEU A 133 10.50 0.10 20.25
C LEU A 133 11.14 -0.61 19.04
N LEU A 134 10.81 -0.21 17.81
CA LEU A 134 11.38 -0.82 16.60
C LEU A 134 12.85 -0.48 16.38
N ASP A 135 13.27 0.71 16.80
CA ASP A 135 14.64 1.22 16.63
C ASP A 135 15.58 0.83 17.78
N SER A 136 15.09 0.18 18.83
CA SER A 136 15.87 -0.16 20.03
C SER A 136 16.57 -1.52 19.91
N ASP A 137 17.89 -1.52 20.05
CA ASP A 137 18.72 -2.74 20.11
C ASP A 137 18.84 -3.32 21.54
N ASP A 138 18.35 -2.59 22.55
CA ASP A 138 18.39 -3.00 23.96
C ASP A 138 17.05 -3.64 24.37
N PRO A 139 17.03 -4.92 24.77
CA PRO A 139 15.81 -5.60 25.23
C PRO A 139 15.06 -4.89 26.36
N ASP A 140 15.77 -4.24 27.29
CA ASP A 140 15.16 -3.57 28.44
C ASP A 140 14.50 -2.24 28.04
N GLU A 141 15.15 -1.49 27.13
CA GLU A 141 14.56 -0.28 26.55
C GLU A 141 13.38 -0.62 25.64
N ALA A 142 13.48 -1.68 24.85
CA ALA A 142 12.39 -2.18 24.02
C ALA A 142 11.14 -2.50 24.87
N ASP A 143 11.30 -3.25 25.97
CA ASP A 143 10.18 -3.59 26.85
C ASP A 143 9.59 -2.36 27.57
N ALA A 144 10.44 -1.39 27.93
CA ALA A 144 9.98 -0.10 28.46
C ALA A 144 9.18 0.71 27.42
N CYS A 145 9.65 0.79 26.17
CA CYS A 145 8.96 1.46 25.07
C CYS A 145 7.62 0.80 24.76
N LYS A 146 7.57 -0.54 24.75
CA LYS A 146 6.33 -1.31 24.60
C LYS A 146 5.31 -0.98 25.68
N ARG A 147 5.71 -0.95 26.96
CA ARG A 147 4.81 -0.57 28.07
C ARG A 147 4.26 0.85 27.90
N ARG A 148 5.11 1.81 27.53
CA ARG A 148 4.72 3.20 27.30
C ARG A 148 3.75 3.31 26.13
N PHE A 149 4.04 2.65 25.02
CA PHE A 149 3.16 2.58 23.85
C PHE A 149 1.76 2.06 24.23
N LEU A 150 1.68 0.92 24.92
CA LEU A 150 0.39 0.35 25.34
C LEU A 150 -0.39 1.28 26.27
N ARG A 151 0.29 1.97 27.18
CA ARG A 151 -0.33 2.95 28.07
C ARG A 151 -0.88 4.13 27.28
N ASP A 152 -0.08 4.70 26.39
CA ASP A 152 -0.45 5.87 25.61
C ASP A 152 -1.61 5.54 24.65
N LEU A 153 -1.59 4.35 24.04
CA LEU A 153 -2.69 3.84 23.22
C LEU A 153 -3.98 3.69 24.04
N ARG A 154 -3.93 3.07 25.21
CA ARG A 154 -5.11 2.94 26.09
C ARG A 154 -5.66 4.31 26.48
N GLY A 155 -4.80 5.24 26.89
CA GLY A 155 -5.21 6.60 27.24
C GLY A 155 -5.88 7.32 26.07
N HIS A 156 -5.35 7.14 24.85
CA HIS A 156 -5.97 7.68 23.65
C HIS A 156 -7.34 7.07 23.36
N LEU A 157 -7.48 5.73 23.44
CA LEU A 157 -8.77 5.04 23.26
C LEU A 157 -9.82 5.50 24.29
N THR A 158 -9.43 5.65 25.56
CA THR A 158 -10.31 6.18 26.61
C THR A 158 -10.78 7.60 26.26
N LYS A 159 -9.87 8.46 25.80
CA LYS A 159 -10.22 9.83 25.39
C LYS A 159 -11.19 9.85 24.21
N VAL A 160 -10.96 9.02 23.19
CA VAL A 160 -11.87 8.90 22.02
C VAL A 160 -13.25 8.40 22.48
N ALA A 161 -13.30 7.43 23.39
CA ALA A 161 -14.55 6.96 23.96
C ALA A 161 -15.31 8.07 24.70
N GLU A 162 -14.63 8.83 25.57
CA GLU A 162 -15.21 9.96 26.30
C GLU A 162 -15.72 11.08 25.38
N ASP A 163 -14.96 11.38 24.32
CA ASP A 163 -15.27 12.48 23.40
C ASP A 163 -16.39 12.14 22.42
N TYR A 164 -16.53 10.87 22.01
CA TYR A 164 -17.38 10.51 20.87
C TYR A 164 -18.42 9.40 21.11
N ILE A 165 -18.31 8.59 22.18
CA ILE A 165 -19.34 7.60 22.53
C ILE A 165 -20.35 8.29 23.47
N ARG A 166 -21.29 9.00 22.86
CA ARG A 166 -22.36 9.79 23.47
C ARG A 166 -23.75 9.37 22.94
N PRO A 167 -24.27 8.18 23.30
CA PRO A 167 -25.59 7.73 22.86
C PRO A 167 -26.71 8.69 23.27
N ASP A 168 -26.54 9.38 24.40
CA ASP A 168 -27.42 10.47 24.87
C ASP A 168 -27.56 11.64 23.87
N LYS A 169 -26.59 11.77 22.95
CA LYS A 169 -26.51 12.82 21.93
C LYS A 169 -26.59 12.29 20.50
N GLY A 170 -26.96 11.01 20.34
CA GLY A 170 -27.17 10.39 19.02
C GLY A 170 -25.93 9.80 18.36
N SER A 171 -24.84 9.57 19.11
CA SER A 171 -23.75 8.71 18.62
C SER A 171 -24.15 7.24 18.64
N ALA A 172 -23.39 6.39 17.94
CA ALA A 172 -23.37 4.96 18.22
C ALA A 172 -22.75 4.67 19.60
N ASP A 173 -22.93 3.44 20.10
CA ASP A 173 -22.31 2.92 21.32
C ASP A 173 -20.82 2.58 21.16
N PHE A 174 -20.25 2.88 19.99
CA PHE A 174 -18.84 2.73 19.68
C PHE A 174 -18.33 3.86 18.77
N ALA A 175 -17.01 3.99 18.71
CA ALA A 175 -16.28 4.84 17.79
C ALA A 175 -15.09 4.07 17.22
N PHE A 176 -14.56 4.50 16.08
CA PHE A 176 -13.38 3.91 15.47
C PHE A 176 -12.14 4.77 15.67
N VAL A 177 -11.01 4.09 15.87
CA VAL A 177 -9.69 4.69 15.69
C VAL A 177 -9.11 4.13 14.39
N TYR A 178 -8.90 5.00 13.42
CA TYR A 178 -8.33 4.66 12.12
C TYR A 178 -6.81 4.74 12.17
N ILE A 179 -6.17 3.70 11.66
CA ILE A 179 -4.72 3.65 11.48
C ILE A 179 -4.49 3.39 9.99
N PRO A 180 -3.95 4.35 9.23
CA PRO A 180 -3.58 4.09 7.85
C PRO A 180 -2.50 3.02 7.82
N SER A 181 -2.79 1.90 7.16
CA SER A 181 -1.87 0.81 6.91
C SER A 181 -1.91 0.52 5.41
N GLU A 182 -0.87 0.91 4.68
CA GLU A 182 -0.62 0.34 3.36
C GLU A 182 0.01 -1.04 3.60
N ALA A 183 -0.76 -2.10 3.34
CA ALA A 183 -0.24 -3.45 3.21
C ALA A 183 0.54 -3.59 1.90
#